data_AF-A0A1T4XHT3-F1
#
_entry.id   AF-A0A1T4XHT3-F1
#
_cell.length_a   1.000
_cell.length_b   1.000
_cell.length_c   1.000
_cell.angle_alpha   90.00
_cell.angle_beta   90.00
_cell.angle_gamma   90.00
#
_symmetry.space_group_name_H-M   'P 1'
#
loop_
_entity.id
_entity.type
_entity.pdbx_description
1 polymer ?
#
loop_
_entity_poly.entity_id
_entity_poly.type
_entity_poly.pdbx_seq_one_letter_code
_entity_poly.pdbx_strand_id
1 'polypeptide(L)'
;MRRIIVVTEDYSDGPILGWTRHDEGFLINPRLVLDADEMDLDFLLFDEPIADDQQSVNARDALHFQVDIFQGNSVEDIDIEKLANMTIAQLGEFLTGTSK
;
A
#
# COMPACT_ATOMS: atom_id res chain seq x y z
N MET A 1 7.09 0.83 -13.25
CA MET A 1 5.93 0.80 -12.34
C MET A 1 5.40 2.22 -12.20
N ARG A 2 4.08 2.39 -12.10
CA ARG A 2 3.44 3.71 -12.08
C ARG A 2 3.15 4.12 -10.63
N ARG A 3 3.51 5.35 -10.27
CA ARG A 3 3.14 5.96 -8.98
C ARG A 3 1.70 6.44 -9.04
N ILE A 4 0.97 6.28 -7.93
CA ILE A 4 -0.41 6.70 -7.79
C ILE A 4 -0.60 7.33 -6.41
N ILE A 5 -1.41 8.38 -6.33
CA ILE A 5 -1.72 9.00 -5.04
C ILE A 5 -2.80 8.17 -4.35
N VAL A 6 -2.50 7.67 -3.16
CA VAL A 6 -3.47 7.03 -2.27
C VAL A 6 -4.08 8.12 -1.40
N VAL A 7 -5.40 8.26 -1.50
CA VAL A 7 -6.17 9.23 -0.71
C VAL A 7 -6.84 8.50 0.44
N THR A 8 -6.44 8.86 1.66
CA THR A 8 -7.02 8.33 2.90
C THR A 8 -7.79 9.43 3.59
N GLU A 9 -9.07 9.18 3.87
CA GLU A 9 -9.98 10.14 4.50
C GLU A 9 -10.49 9.54 5.80
N ASP A 10 -10.37 10.30 6.89
CA ASP A 10 -10.98 9.96 8.17
C ASP A 10 -12.17 10.86 8.43
N TYR A 11 -13.27 10.24 8.82
CA TYR A 11 -14.51 10.94 9.14
C TYR A 11 -14.68 10.86 10.66
N SER A 12 -14.67 12.03 11.31
CA SER A 12 -15.11 12.11 12.72
C SER A 12 -16.53 11.56 12.85
N ASP A 13 -16.95 11.10 14.04
CA ASP A 13 -18.30 10.57 14.30
C ASP A 13 -19.42 11.51 13.76
N GLY A 14 -19.79 11.35 12.47
CA GLY A 14 -20.61 12.30 11.71
C GLY A 14 -20.16 12.48 10.23
N PRO A 15 -20.79 13.39 9.46
CA PRO A 15 -20.45 13.64 8.06
C PRO A 15 -19.26 14.61 7.88
N ILE A 16 -18.53 14.90 8.96
CA ILE A 16 -17.45 15.89 8.96
C ILE A 16 -16.14 15.15 8.71
N LEU A 17 -15.56 15.41 7.54
CA LEU A 17 -14.21 15.00 7.19
C LEU A 17 -13.24 15.58 8.22
N GLY A 18 -12.64 14.69 9.02
CA GLY A 18 -11.68 15.05 10.05
C GLY A 18 -10.33 15.40 9.45
N TRP A 19 -9.82 14.55 8.56
CA TRP A 19 -8.59 14.81 7.81
C TRP A 19 -8.54 14.02 6.49
N THR A 20 -7.69 14.50 5.59
CA THR A 20 -7.32 13.82 4.34
C THR A 20 -5.80 13.73 4.27
N ARG A 21 -5.30 12.53 3.97
CA ARG A 21 -3.88 12.25 3.71
C ARG A 21 -3.71 11.82 2.25
N HIS A 22 -2.60 12.23 1.66
CA HIS A 22 -2.24 11.92 0.29
C HIS A 22 -0.86 11.28 0.29
N ASP A 23 -0.84 9.95 0.20
CA ASP A 23 0.40 9.15 0.22
C ASP A 23 0.75 8.69 -1.20
N GLU A 24 2.03 8.35 -1.40
CA GLU A 24 2.50 7.85 -2.68
C GLU A 24 2.52 6.32 -2.67
N GLY A 25 1.65 5.71 -3.47
CA GLY A 25 1.60 4.26 -3.68
C GLY A 25 2.21 3.82 -5.01
N PHE A 26 2.59 2.55 -5.09
CA PHE A 26 3.11 1.89 -6.29
C PHE A 26 2.05 0.98 -6.90
N LEU A 27 1.65 1.23 -8.15
CA LEU A 27 0.75 0.38 -8.90
C LEU A 27 1.48 -0.88 -9.38
N ILE A 28 1.36 -1.97 -8.62
CA ILE A 28 2.00 -3.27 -8.89
C ILE A 28 1.37 -3.95 -10.11
N ASN A 29 0.04 -3.88 -10.21
CA ASN A 29 -0.75 -4.28 -11.37
C ASN A 29 -2.00 -3.39 -11.46
N PRO A 30 -2.80 -3.45 -12.55
CA PRO A 30 -3.95 -2.55 -12.72
C PRO A 30 -4.97 -2.52 -11.58
N ARG A 31 -4.95 -3.48 -10.64
CA ARG A 31 -5.89 -3.55 -9.52
C ARG A 31 -5.21 -3.55 -8.15
N LEU A 32 -3.88 -3.51 -8.08
CA LEU A 32 -3.14 -3.65 -6.83
C LEU A 32 -2.18 -2.48 -6.67
N VAL A 33 -2.37 -1.74 -5.59
CA VAL A 33 -1.46 -0.68 -5.14
C VAL A 33 -0.77 -1.15 -3.86
N LEU A 34 0.53 -0.97 -3.82
CA LEU A 34 1.35 -1.09 -2.62
C LEU A 34 1.55 0.29 -2.03
N ASP A 35 1.08 0.50 -0.82
CA ASP A 35 1.36 1.67 0.02
C ASP A 35 2.28 1.24 1.16
N ALA A 36 3.23 2.08 1.53
CA ALA A 36 4.20 1.75 2.56
C ALA A 36 4.57 3.02 3.31
N ASP A 37 4.40 2.99 4.64
CA ASP A 37 4.81 4.07 5.52
C ASP A 37 5.81 3.57 6.57
N GLU A 38 6.23 4.43 7.50
CA GLU A 38 7.23 4.10 8.51
C GLU A 38 6.81 2.92 9.43
N MET A 39 5.51 2.65 9.51
CA MET A 39 4.93 1.66 10.41
C MET A 39 4.53 0.38 9.70
N ASP A 40 3.94 0.49 8.51
CA ASP A 40 3.18 -0.59 7.90
C ASP A 40 3.39 -0.71 6.39
N LEU A 41 3.08 -1.89 5.86
CA LEU A 41 3.02 -2.17 4.44
C LEU A 41 1.61 -2.62 4.07
N ASP A 42 0.92 -1.80 3.30
CA ASP A 42 -0.46 -1.97 2.93
C ASP A 42 -0.61 -2.34 1.45
N PHE A 43 -1.36 -3.41 1.21
CA PHE A 43 -1.79 -3.78 -0.14
C PHE A 43 -3.27 -3.43 -0.32
N LEU A 44 -3.52 -2.50 -1.25
CA LEU A 44 -4.85 -2.03 -1.62
C LEU A 44 -5.31 -2.73 -2.90
N LEU A 45 -6.25 -3.66 -2.77
CA LEU A 45 -6.84 -4.39 -3.89
C LEU A 45 -8.18 -3.76 -4.31
N PHE A 46 -8.26 -3.31 -5.55
CA PHE A 46 -9.46 -2.69 -6.12
C PHE A 46 -10.30 -3.71 -6.89
N ASP A 47 -11.62 -3.55 -6.87
CA ASP A 47 -12.56 -4.40 -7.62
C ASP A 47 -12.45 -4.18 -9.14
N GLU A 48 -12.22 -2.94 -9.56
CA GLU A 48 -12.07 -2.55 -10.95
C GLU A 48 -10.62 -2.13 -11.28
N PRO A 49 -10.15 -2.30 -12.52
CA PRO A 49 -8.85 -1.79 -12.95
C PRO A 49 -8.77 -0.27 -12.85
N ILE A 50 -7.67 0.21 -12.28
CA ILE A 50 -7.24 1.60 -12.27
C ILE A 50 -6.84 1.97 -13.71
N ALA A 51 -7.49 2.99 -14.26
CA ALA A 51 -7.24 3.43 -15.63
C ALA A 51 -5.84 4.04 -15.80
N ASP A 52 -5.25 3.92 -16.99
CA ASP A 52 -3.88 4.39 -17.30
C ASP A 52 -3.65 5.89 -17.09
N ASP A 53 -4.71 6.70 -17.10
CA ASP A 53 -4.69 8.15 -16.87
C ASP A 53 -5.06 8.55 -15.41
N GLN A 54 -5.59 7.62 -14.62
CA GLN A 54 -6.05 7.87 -13.25
C GLN A 54 -4.90 8.09 -12.26
N GLN A 55 -4.73 9.32 -11.77
CA GLN A 55 -3.57 9.69 -10.93
C GLN A 55 -3.76 9.41 -9.43
N SER A 56 -4.97 9.12 -8.98
CA SER A 56 -5.29 8.90 -7.58
C SER A 56 -6.37 7.83 -7.39
N VAL A 57 -6.35 7.19 -6.23
CA VAL A 57 -7.35 6.23 -5.76
C VAL A 57 -7.70 6.53 -4.31
N ASN A 58 -8.95 6.28 -3.90
CA ASN A 58 -9.29 6.37 -2.49
C ASN A 58 -9.07 5.01 -1.83
N ALA A 59 -8.35 5.00 -0.71
CA ALA A 59 -8.07 3.78 0.03
C ALA A 59 -9.37 3.10 0.51
N ARG A 60 -10.42 3.87 0.83
CA ARG A 60 -11.74 3.33 1.23
C ARG A 60 -12.43 2.46 0.18
N ASP A 61 -12.06 2.62 -1.09
CA ASP A 61 -12.66 1.88 -2.22
C ASP A 61 -11.93 0.54 -2.46
N ALA A 62 -10.88 0.24 -1.68
CA ALA A 62 -10.08 -0.97 -1.78
C ALA A 62 -10.36 -1.96 -0.64
N LEU A 63 -10.07 -3.23 -0.89
CA LEU A 63 -9.84 -4.21 0.17
C LEU A 63 -8.40 -4.05 0.68
N HIS A 64 -8.26 -3.94 1.99
CA HIS A 64 -6.97 -3.72 2.68
C HIS A 64 -6.37 -5.04 3.12
N PHE A 65 -5.12 -5.28 2.73
CA PHE A 65 -4.30 -6.34 3.28
C PHE A 65 -3.05 -5.72 3.88
N GLN A 66 -3.08 -5.56 5.20
CA GLN A 66 -1.93 -5.11 5.96
C GLN A 66 -1.02 -6.31 6.23
N VAL A 67 0.26 -6.11 5.96
CA VAL A 67 1.30 -6.99 6.47
C VAL A 67 1.98 -6.24 7.60
N ASP A 68 1.78 -6.71 8.84
CA ASP A 68 2.57 -6.26 9.98
C ASP A 68 4.03 -6.58 9.69
N ILE A 69 4.81 -5.58 9.25
CA ILE A 69 6.24 -5.80 9.10
C ILE A 69 6.89 -5.55 10.46
N PHE A 70 7.53 -6.60 10.94
CA PHE A 70 8.51 -6.65 12.01
C PHE A 70 8.06 -6.61 13.47
N GLN A 71 8.40 -7.72 14.14
CA GLN A 71 8.87 -7.71 15.52
C GLN A 71 10.23 -6.97 15.63
N GLY A 72 10.28 -5.66 15.38
CA GLY A 72 11.38 -4.78 15.81
C GLY A 72 12.38 -4.22 14.78
N ASN A 73 12.10 -4.20 13.47
CA ASN A 73 12.87 -3.41 12.49
C ASN A 73 11.94 -2.35 11.85
N SER A 74 12.46 -1.18 11.49
CA SER A 74 11.66 -0.11 10.86
C SER A 74 11.56 -0.33 9.34
N VAL A 75 10.46 0.16 8.75
CA VAL A 75 10.27 0.15 7.28
C VAL A 75 11.33 1.00 6.56
N GLU A 76 12.01 1.91 7.27
CA GLU A 76 13.11 2.73 6.74
C GLU A 76 14.26 1.92 6.10
N ASP A 77 14.46 0.66 6.52
CA ASP A 77 15.49 -0.22 5.96
C ASP A 77 15.01 -0.99 4.70
N ILE A 78 13.74 -0.86 4.33
CA ILE A 78 13.16 -1.55 3.19
C ILE A 78 13.12 -0.63 1.97
N ASP A 79 13.87 -1.02 0.94
CA ASP A 79 13.74 -0.45 -0.40
C ASP A 79 12.38 -0.85 -1.01
N ILE A 80 11.41 0.07 -0.96
CA ILE A 80 10.05 -0.14 -1.48
C ILE A 80 10.06 -0.40 -2.99
N GLU A 81 10.98 0.24 -3.75
CA GLU A 81 11.09 -0.02 -5.18
C GLU A 81 11.55 -1.46 -5.43
N LYS A 82 12.47 -1.98 -4.61
CA LYS A 82 12.87 -3.39 -4.68
C LYS A 82 11.71 -4.33 -4.33
N LEU A 83 10.94 -4.02 -3.28
CA LEU A 83 9.74 -4.77 -2.86
C LEU A 83 8.71 -4.88 -3.98
N ALA A 84 8.38 -3.74 -4.60
CA ALA A 84 7.41 -3.65 -5.68
C ALA A 84 7.83 -4.46 -6.93
N ASN A 85 9.14 -4.62 -7.14
CA ASN A 85 9.71 -5.41 -8.23
C ASN A 85 9.93 -6.90 -7.88
N MET A 86 9.61 -7.35 -6.66
CA MET A 86 9.75 -8.76 -6.29
C MET A 86 8.73 -9.63 -7.04
N THR A 87 9.16 -10.82 -7.44
CA THR A 87 8.23 -11.88 -7.82
C THR A 87 7.42 -12.32 -6.60
N ILE A 88 6.26 -12.94 -6.80
CA ILE A 88 5.43 -13.49 -5.72
C ILE A 88 6.23 -14.46 -4.83
N ALA A 89 7.14 -15.25 -5.42
CA ALA A 89 8.02 -16.15 -4.68
C ALA A 89 9.01 -15.40 -3.79
N GLN A 90 9.65 -14.35 -4.32
CA GLN A 90 10.57 -13.50 -3.56
C GLN A 90 9.85 -12.71 -2.46
N LEU A 91 8.64 -12.23 -2.74
CA LEU A 91 7.80 -11.58 -1.74
C LEU A 91 7.43 -12.57 -0.63
N GLY A 92 7.05 -13.80 -0.98
CA GLY A 92 6.78 -14.87 -0.01
C GLY A 92 8.00 -15.21 0.85
N GLU A 93 9.20 -15.31 0.26
CA GLU A 93 10.45 -15.50 1.01
C GLU A 93 10.79 -14.29 1.88
N PHE A 94 10.56 -13.07 1.40
CA PHE A 94 10.78 -11.85 2.18
C PHE A 94 9.86 -11.79 3.40
N LEU A 95 8.59 -12.14 3.23
CA LEU A 95 7.57 -12.15 4.28
C LEU A 95 7.76 -13.29 5.30
N THR A 96 8.32 -14.43 4.89
CA THR A 96 8.45 -15.64 5.75
C THR A 96 9.87 -15.92 6.23
N GLY A 97 10.90 -15.40 5.54
CA GLY A 97 12.32 -15.68 5.78
C GLY A 97 12.91 -14.91 6.97
N THR A 98 12.26 -13.85 7.42
CA THR A 98 12.56 -13.12 8.68
C THR A 98 11.96 -13.79 9.91
N SER A 99 11.21 -14.89 9.77
CA SER A 99 10.65 -15.69 10.88
C SER A 99 11.64 -16.74 11.46
N LYS A 100 12.95 -16.56 11.30
CA LYS A 100 13.99 -17.43 11.89
C LYS A 100 14.94 -16.67 12.80
#